data_AF-A0A2V9GGN1-F1
#
_entry.id   AF-A0A2V9GGN1-F1
#
_cell.length_a   1.000
_cell.length_b   1.000
_cell.length_c   1.000
_cell.angle_alpha   90.00
_cell.angle_beta   90.00
_cell.angle_gamma   90.00
#
_symmetry.space_group_name_H-M   'P 1'
#
loop_
_entity.id
_entity.type
_entity.pdbx_description
1 polymer ?
#
loop_
_entity_poly.entity_id
_entity_poly.type
_entity_poly.pdbx_seq_one_letter_code
_entity_poly.pdbx_strand_id
1 'polypeptide(L)'
;MEESPRDPETFARLDELVEMITAAGRSQHEQLCGFRQALADHLVVPCDAFVIGEPVSLIGFGYDGNVRRGLSARCRRADGAEYEVAAADVILSSRTSGGCYLAAYRRWLGLAVASSDTPTRRRPLRQHKVASTDINLDSPIELLVLSVKDVAARCRLLGSDRAITLRATRLWDVVPGEIVRVRPRKRWCYAGHPYLSGEIESTRLDVLALRLVPLKLEDRGIWDPREEYWGEPGETVDDWARPIIARGPRPEFEMEQVLPGMDSDDLDSDPITESNDLRDAGDPQAAYKILMELCEADIRCLDAHAHLGNFVFDRPAEAIRHYDAGLRIGELSLGQSFGGLLPWGHVDNRPLLRCMHGYGLCCWRLGRFEDAERVFDRMLWLNPSDNQGVRGLIGPVRQRLNWEDD
;
A
#
# COMPACT_ATOMS: atom_id res chain seq x y z
N MET A 1 26.92 8.63 5.37
CA MET A 1 26.31 7.29 5.56
C MET A 1 25.56 7.36 6.88
N GLU A 2 24.48 8.15 6.88
CA GLU A 2 23.58 8.29 8.03
C GLU A 2 22.52 7.21 7.88
N GLU A 3 22.43 6.34 8.88
CA GLU A 3 21.35 5.37 8.97
C GLU A 3 20.02 6.13 9.06
N SER A 4 19.09 5.82 8.16
CA SER A 4 17.70 6.28 8.21
C SER A 4 17.12 6.07 9.61
N PRO A 5 16.38 7.04 10.18
CA PRO A 5 15.91 6.98 11.56
C PRO A 5 14.93 5.80 11.71
N ARG A 6 15.36 4.81 12.49
CA ARG A 6 14.59 3.61 12.80
C ARG A 6 13.42 3.99 13.71
N ASP A 7 12.21 3.55 13.36
CA ASP A 7 10.95 3.78 14.08
C ASP A 7 11.06 3.40 15.57
N PRO A 8 11.13 4.37 16.51
CA PRO A 8 11.37 4.09 17.92
C PRO A 8 10.28 3.25 18.60
N GLU A 9 9.02 3.39 18.15
CA GLU A 9 7.86 2.78 18.80
C GLU A 9 7.75 1.28 18.47
N THR A 10 7.98 0.91 17.21
CA THR A 10 8.08 -0.50 16.81
C THR A 10 9.24 -1.20 17.51
N PHE A 11 10.39 -0.54 17.64
CA PHE A 11 11.53 -1.10 18.35
C PHE A 11 11.26 -1.28 19.84
N ALA A 12 10.64 -0.30 20.50
CA ALA A 12 10.23 -0.41 21.90
C ALA A 12 9.31 -1.62 22.13
N ARG A 13 8.30 -1.81 21.28
CA ARG A 13 7.37 -2.94 21.37
C ARG A 13 8.03 -4.30 21.13
N LEU A 14 9.01 -4.37 20.21
CA LEU A 14 9.78 -5.60 19.98
C LEU A 14 10.70 -5.91 21.16
N ASP A 15 11.31 -4.90 21.76
CA ASP A 15 12.17 -5.06 22.93
C ASP A 15 11.35 -5.55 24.14
N GLU A 16 10.14 -5.03 24.36
CA GLU A 16 9.19 -5.56 25.35
C GLU A 16 8.82 -7.03 25.11
N LEU A 17 8.59 -7.43 23.85
CA LEU A 17 8.33 -8.83 23.49
C LEU A 17 9.54 -9.72 23.74
N VAL A 18 10.75 -9.24 23.44
CA VAL A 18 12.00 -9.96 23.73
C VAL A 18 12.15 -10.16 25.23
N GLU A 19 11.93 -9.12 26.03
CA GLU A 19 11.98 -9.21 27.49
C GLU A 19 10.96 -10.22 28.02
N MET A 20 9.71 -10.14 27.58
CA MET A 20 8.65 -11.08 27.97
C MET A 20 9.03 -12.54 27.69
N ILE A 21 9.53 -12.84 26.49
CA ILE A 21 9.87 -14.20 26.07
C ILE A 21 11.10 -14.73 26.81
N THR A 22 12.08 -13.86 27.09
CA THR A 22 13.35 -14.24 27.70
C THR A 22 13.34 -14.17 29.23
N ALA A 23 12.33 -13.55 29.86
CA ALA A 23 12.24 -13.32 31.31
C ALA A 23 12.37 -14.59 32.16
N ALA A 24 11.86 -15.74 31.68
CA ALA A 24 11.93 -17.01 32.39
C ALA A 24 13.24 -17.78 32.15
N GLY A 25 14.01 -17.42 31.12
CA GLY A 25 15.22 -18.14 30.71
C GLY A 25 16.49 -17.50 31.26
N ARG A 26 17.21 -18.22 32.13
CA ARG A 26 18.50 -17.78 32.71
C ARG A 26 19.68 -18.12 31.80
N SER A 27 19.50 -19.05 30.86
CA SER A 27 20.47 -19.45 29.85
C SER A 27 19.98 -19.17 28.43
N GLN A 28 20.91 -18.99 27.48
CA GLN A 28 20.56 -18.85 26.06
C GLN A 28 19.76 -20.04 25.51
N HIS A 29 19.97 -21.25 26.06
CA HIS A 29 19.18 -22.43 25.72
C HIS A 29 17.70 -22.24 26.10
N GLU A 30 17.43 -21.81 27.34
CA GLU A 30 16.06 -21.57 27.81
C GLU A 30 15.39 -20.43 27.05
N GLN A 31 16.14 -19.37 26.72
CA GLN A 31 15.66 -18.25 25.92
C GLN A 31 15.27 -18.70 24.50
N LEU A 32 16.11 -19.53 23.84
CA LEU A 32 15.78 -20.14 22.55
C LEU A 32 14.53 -21.04 22.64
N CYS A 33 14.41 -21.84 23.71
CA CYS A 33 13.19 -22.61 23.97
C CYS A 33 11.95 -21.73 24.11
N GLY A 34 12.07 -20.58 24.78
CA GLY A 34 11.01 -19.57 24.90
C GLY A 34 10.58 -19.02 23.54
N PHE A 35 11.53 -18.60 22.70
CA PHE A 35 11.22 -18.13 21.34
C PHE A 35 10.57 -19.22 20.48
N ARG A 36 11.06 -20.46 20.55
CA ARG A 36 10.46 -21.60 19.83
C ARG A 36 9.00 -21.82 20.25
N GLN A 37 8.73 -21.74 21.55
CA GLN A 37 7.39 -21.94 22.09
C GLN A 37 6.45 -20.81 21.68
N ALA A 38 6.89 -19.55 21.82
CA ALA A 38 6.09 -18.39 21.41
C ALA A 38 5.75 -18.44 19.91
N LEU A 39 6.71 -18.83 19.05
CA LEU A 39 6.45 -19.03 17.63
C LEU A 39 5.45 -20.16 17.39
N ALA A 40 5.55 -21.28 18.10
CA ALA A 40 4.63 -22.41 17.95
C ALA A 40 3.19 -22.09 18.42
N ASP A 41 3.03 -21.26 19.46
CA ASP A 41 1.74 -20.92 20.03
C ASP A 41 1.00 -19.84 19.22
N HIS A 42 1.73 -18.93 18.58
CA HIS A 42 1.15 -17.76 17.92
C HIS A 42 1.21 -17.79 16.39
N LEU A 43 2.07 -18.62 15.78
CA LEU A 43 2.14 -18.75 14.33
C LEU A 43 1.35 -19.98 13.86
N VAL A 44 0.36 -19.74 13.01
CA VAL A 44 -0.38 -20.82 12.35
C VAL A 44 0.44 -21.32 11.17
N VAL A 45 0.83 -22.60 11.20
CA VAL A 45 1.53 -23.30 10.12
C VAL A 45 0.66 -24.43 9.54
N PRO A 46 0.78 -24.77 8.24
CA PRO A 46 1.69 -24.18 7.27
C PRO A 46 1.28 -22.76 6.85
N CYS A 47 2.25 -21.85 6.68
CA CYS A 47 2.02 -20.48 6.19
C CYS A 47 3.02 -20.08 5.11
N ASP A 48 2.71 -18.98 4.41
CA ASP A 48 3.56 -18.44 3.35
C ASP A 48 4.73 -17.64 3.94
N ALA A 49 5.94 -17.91 3.46
CA ALA A 49 7.17 -17.27 3.90
C ALA A 49 8.21 -17.20 2.77
N PHE A 50 9.23 -16.37 2.92
CA PHE A 50 10.34 -16.28 1.98
C PHE A 50 11.65 -16.67 2.64
N VAL A 51 12.54 -17.29 1.86
CA VAL A 51 13.93 -17.56 2.25
C VAL A 51 14.83 -17.09 1.12
N ILE A 52 15.64 -16.06 1.38
CA ILE A 52 16.54 -15.45 0.38
C ILE A 52 15.77 -15.09 -0.91
N GLY A 53 14.56 -14.55 -0.74
CA GLY A 53 13.68 -14.11 -1.83
C GLY A 53 12.95 -15.21 -2.62
N GLU A 54 13.14 -16.48 -2.26
CA GLU A 54 12.35 -17.60 -2.81
C GLU A 54 11.12 -17.89 -1.94
N PRO A 55 9.93 -18.12 -2.52
CA PRO A 55 8.71 -18.41 -1.79
C PRO A 55 8.67 -19.85 -1.29
N VAL A 56 8.30 -20.03 -0.03
CA VAL A 56 8.33 -21.31 0.69
C VAL A 56 7.13 -21.43 1.63
N SER A 57 6.57 -22.63 1.77
CA SER A 57 5.61 -22.88 2.84
C SER A 57 6.38 -23.19 4.13
N LEU A 58 6.30 -22.32 5.13
CA LEU A 58 6.85 -22.56 6.46
C LEU A 58 5.95 -23.57 7.19
N ILE A 59 6.51 -24.69 7.61
CA ILE A 59 5.79 -25.81 8.24
C ILE A 59 6.00 -25.83 9.76
N GLY A 60 7.04 -25.16 10.26
CA GLY A 60 7.25 -24.98 11.69
C GLY A 60 8.68 -24.65 12.05
N PHE A 61 8.92 -24.42 13.34
CA PHE A 61 10.24 -24.13 13.89
C PHE A 61 10.78 -25.29 14.71
N GLY A 62 12.11 -25.43 14.70
CA GLY A 62 12.87 -26.42 15.43
C GLY A 62 13.94 -25.77 16.30
N TYR A 63 14.45 -26.55 17.24
CA TYR A 63 15.65 -26.25 17.99
C TYR A 63 16.33 -27.57 18.36
N ASP A 64 17.56 -27.77 17.91
CA ASP A 64 18.33 -29.00 18.12
C ASP A 64 19.15 -28.99 19.43
N GLY A 65 18.99 -27.96 20.26
CA GLY A 65 19.77 -27.75 21.48
C GLY A 65 21.11 -27.04 21.25
N ASN A 66 21.50 -26.78 19.99
CA ASN A 66 22.75 -26.09 19.68
C ASN A 66 22.56 -24.57 19.67
N VAL A 67 23.00 -23.93 20.75
CA VAL A 67 22.89 -22.47 20.94
C VAL A 67 23.54 -21.67 19.80
N ARG A 68 24.63 -22.17 19.18
CA ARG A 68 25.30 -21.47 18.06
C ARG A 68 24.49 -21.47 16.77
N ARG A 69 23.67 -22.51 16.54
CA ARG A 69 22.79 -22.59 15.36
C ARG A 69 21.50 -21.81 15.57
N GLY A 70 21.06 -21.68 16.83
CA GLY A 70 19.81 -21.03 17.16
C GLY A 70 18.60 -21.84 16.69
N LEU A 71 17.50 -21.15 16.40
CA LEU A 71 16.27 -21.77 15.92
C LEU A 71 16.38 -22.09 14.43
N SER A 72 15.82 -23.23 14.05
CA SER A 72 15.65 -23.64 12.66
C SER A 72 14.21 -23.48 12.22
N ALA A 73 14.00 -23.30 10.92
CA ALA A 73 12.71 -23.27 10.27
C ALA A 73 12.64 -24.36 9.21
N ARG A 74 11.59 -25.18 9.29
CA ARG A 74 11.30 -26.22 8.30
C ARG A 74 10.39 -25.63 7.22
N CYS A 75 10.89 -25.60 6.00
CA CYS A 75 10.25 -24.96 4.85
C CYS A 75 10.03 -25.98 3.74
N ARG A 76 8.95 -25.84 2.99
CA ARG A 76 8.63 -26.65 1.80
C ARG A 76 8.55 -25.77 0.56
N ARG A 77 9.31 -26.13 -0.48
CA ARG A 77 9.26 -25.48 -1.79
C ARG A 77 8.02 -25.90 -2.57
N ALA A 78 7.72 -25.17 -3.64
CA ALA A 78 6.61 -25.47 -4.54
C ALA A 78 6.70 -26.85 -5.22
N ASP A 79 7.91 -27.42 -5.34
CA ASP A 79 8.16 -28.77 -5.85
C ASP A 79 7.90 -29.88 -4.81
N GLY A 80 7.55 -29.52 -3.57
CA GLY A 80 7.31 -30.44 -2.46
C GLY A 80 8.55 -30.80 -1.65
N ALA A 81 9.74 -30.33 -2.02
CA ALA A 81 10.96 -30.61 -1.26
C ALA A 81 10.94 -29.86 0.08
N GLU A 82 11.24 -30.57 1.17
CA GLU A 82 11.38 -30.00 2.51
C GLU A 82 12.85 -29.79 2.85
N TYR A 83 13.14 -28.66 3.50
CA TYR A 83 14.48 -28.31 3.93
C TYR A 83 14.43 -27.45 5.18
N GLU A 84 15.55 -27.41 5.88
CA GLU A 84 15.70 -26.72 7.14
C GLU A 84 16.68 -25.56 6.97
N VAL A 85 16.27 -24.36 7.38
CA VAL A 85 17.08 -23.12 7.31
C VAL A 85 17.14 -22.46 8.67
N ALA A 86 18.01 -21.47 8.85
CA ALA A 86 17.97 -20.67 10.06
C ALA A 86 16.63 -19.92 10.12
N ALA A 87 15.98 -19.91 11.28
CA ALA A 87 14.73 -19.17 11.47
C ALA A 87 14.92 -17.67 11.17
N ALA A 88 16.12 -17.14 11.45
CA ALA A 88 16.52 -15.78 11.13
C ALA A 88 16.68 -15.51 9.61
N ASP A 89 16.62 -16.50 8.73
CA ASP A 89 16.63 -16.27 7.27
C ASP A 89 15.21 -16.29 6.67
N VAL A 90 14.21 -16.60 7.50
CA VAL A 90 12.81 -16.59 7.10
C VAL A 90 12.25 -15.18 7.20
N ILE A 91 11.56 -14.76 6.14
CA ILE A 91 10.83 -13.50 6.07
C ILE A 91 9.34 -13.84 5.97
N LEU A 92 8.55 -13.35 6.91
CA LEU A 92 7.11 -13.45 6.90
C LEU A 92 6.50 -12.14 6.42
N SER A 93 5.33 -12.22 5.76
CA SER A 93 4.51 -11.05 5.47
C SER A 93 4.16 -10.31 6.77
N SER A 94 4.15 -8.98 6.75
CA SER A 94 3.74 -8.13 7.88
C SER A 94 2.31 -8.42 8.36
N ARG A 95 1.52 -9.12 7.54
CA ARG A 95 0.13 -9.52 7.81
C ARG A 95 0.00 -10.91 8.44
N THR A 96 1.08 -11.69 8.49
CA THR A 96 1.06 -13.03 9.06
C THR A 96 0.89 -12.92 10.58
N SER A 97 -0.21 -13.47 11.10
CA SER A 97 -0.45 -13.54 12.54
C SER A 97 0.72 -14.24 13.24
N GLY A 98 1.24 -13.66 14.32
CA GLY A 98 2.43 -14.17 15.01
C GLY A 98 3.77 -13.82 14.36
N GLY A 99 3.80 -13.08 13.24
CA GLY A 99 5.05 -12.65 12.59
C GLY A 99 5.95 -11.78 13.48
N CYS A 100 5.38 -11.03 14.42
CA CYS A 100 6.12 -10.20 15.38
C CYS A 100 7.05 -11.02 16.30
N TYR A 101 6.73 -12.28 16.60
CA TYR A 101 7.61 -13.15 17.40
C TYR A 101 8.88 -13.54 16.64
N LEU A 102 8.79 -13.67 15.32
CA LEU A 102 9.97 -13.90 14.47
C LEU A 102 10.83 -12.63 14.37
N ALA A 103 10.18 -11.46 14.27
CA ALA A 103 10.87 -10.17 14.33
C ALA A 103 11.58 -9.95 15.67
N ALA A 104 10.94 -10.29 16.80
CA ALA A 104 11.53 -10.26 18.13
C ALA A 104 12.73 -11.21 18.25
N TYR A 105 12.63 -12.42 17.69
CA TYR A 105 13.76 -13.35 17.66
C TYR A 105 14.97 -12.79 16.89
N ARG A 106 14.75 -12.19 15.71
CA ARG A 106 15.81 -11.52 14.94
C ARG A 106 16.44 -10.37 15.71
N ARG A 107 15.59 -9.56 16.36
CA ARG A 107 16.01 -8.43 17.20
C ARG A 107 16.91 -8.90 18.35
N TRP A 108 16.54 -9.98 19.04
CA TRP A 108 17.33 -10.61 20.10
C TRP A 108 18.70 -11.11 19.61
N LEU A 109 18.79 -11.58 18.36
CA LEU A 109 20.07 -11.92 17.72
C LEU A 109 20.92 -10.71 17.29
N GLY A 110 20.41 -9.49 17.46
CA GLY A 110 21.05 -8.27 16.97
C GLY A 110 20.95 -8.07 15.45
N LEU A 111 20.05 -8.80 14.78
CA LEU A 111 19.83 -8.69 13.34
C LEU A 111 18.79 -7.61 13.05
N ALA A 112 18.92 -6.94 11.90
CA ALA A 112 17.89 -6.05 11.39
C ALA A 112 16.55 -6.79 11.22
N VAL A 113 15.46 -6.11 11.52
CA VAL A 113 14.10 -6.62 11.28
C VAL A 113 13.92 -6.72 9.76
N ALA A 114 13.86 -7.95 9.23
CA ALA A 114 13.53 -8.14 7.83
C ALA A 114 12.00 -8.07 7.71
N SER A 115 11.51 -7.02 7.06
CA SER A 115 10.10 -6.95 6.65
C SER A 115 10.00 -7.30 5.17
N SER A 116 8.90 -7.95 4.76
CA SER A 116 8.53 -8.09 3.35
C SER A 116 8.39 -6.74 2.64
N ASP A 117 8.28 -5.65 3.42
CA ASP A 117 7.94 -4.31 2.98
C ASP A 117 9.20 -3.45 2.78
N THR A 118 10.41 -3.99 3.00
CA THR A 118 11.66 -3.31 2.68
C THR A 118 12.03 -3.61 1.22
N PRO A 119 12.07 -2.61 0.31
CA PRO A 119 12.40 -2.84 -1.09
C PRO A 119 13.87 -3.24 -1.21
N THR A 120 14.17 -4.54 -1.18
CA THR A 120 15.51 -5.01 -1.50
C THR A 120 15.75 -4.95 -2.99
N ARG A 121 16.63 -4.01 -3.37
CA ARG A 121 17.45 -3.92 -4.60
C ARG A 121 17.09 -4.90 -5.74
N ARG A 122 16.60 -4.31 -6.83
CA ARG A 122 16.71 -4.73 -8.24
C ARG A 122 16.08 -6.05 -8.69
N ARG A 123 15.40 -6.82 -7.83
CA ARG A 123 14.50 -7.90 -8.29
C ARG A 123 13.22 -7.95 -7.46
N PRO A 124 12.02 -7.97 -8.08
CA PRO A 124 10.81 -8.25 -7.33
C PRO A 124 10.95 -9.61 -6.65
N LEU A 125 10.73 -9.65 -5.34
CA LEU A 125 10.64 -10.89 -4.58
C LEU A 125 9.67 -11.83 -5.30
N ARG A 126 10.04 -13.11 -5.48
CA ARG A 126 9.20 -14.07 -6.20
C ARG A 126 7.93 -14.33 -5.43
N GLN A 127 6.82 -13.73 -5.86
CA GLN A 127 5.53 -13.86 -5.18
C GLN A 127 5.11 -15.33 -4.95
N HIS A 128 4.49 -15.60 -3.79
CA HIS A 128 3.76 -16.84 -3.59
C HIS A 128 2.68 -16.96 -4.66
N LYS A 129 2.59 -18.13 -5.29
CA LYS A 129 1.60 -18.38 -6.35
C LYS A 129 0.46 -19.21 -5.79
N VAL A 130 -0.75 -18.94 -6.27
CA VAL A 130 -1.93 -19.75 -5.93
C VAL A 130 -1.72 -21.22 -6.31
N ALA A 131 -1.93 -22.11 -5.34
CA ALA A 131 -1.88 -23.56 -5.50
C ALA A 131 -3.25 -24.14 -5.89
N SER A 132 -3.26 -25.40 -6.34
CA SER A 132 -4.48 -26.13 -6.71
C SER A 132 -5.42 -26.39 -5.52
N THR A 133 -4.96 -26.29 -4.29
CA THR A 133 -5.79 -26.45 -3.09
C THR A 133 -6.53 -25.17 -2.70
N ASP A 134 -6.10 -24.02 -3.21
CA ASP A 134 -6.57 -22.71 -2.73
C ASP A 134 -7.84 -22.24 -3.44
N ILE A 135 -8.15 -22.86 -4.58
CA ILE A 135 -9.27 -22.48 -5.44
C ILE A 135 -10.27 -23.62 -5.44
N ASN A 136 -11.45 -23.35 -4.88
CA ASN A 136 -12.65 -24.13 -5.14
C ASN A 136 -13.37 -23.57 -6.37
N LEU A 137 -13.54 -24.39 -7.41
CA LEU A 137 -14.24 -23.99 -8.64
C LEU A 137 -15.77 -23.99 -8.49
N ASP A 138 -16.32 -24.55 -7.42
CA ASP A 138 -17.77 -24.63 -7.19
C ASP A 138 -18.33 -23.37 -6.50
N SER A 139 -17.47 -22.44 -6.09
CA SER A 139 -17.85 -21.22 -5.39
C SER A 139 -17.22 -19.98 -6.05
N PRO A 140 -17.90 -18.81 -6.01
CA PRO A 140 -17.29 -17.55 -6.42
C PRO A 140 -16.02 -17.23 -5.62
N ILE A 141 -15.07 -16.60 -6.28
CA ILE A 141 -13.75 -16.26 -5.73
C ILE A 141 -13.57 -14.76 -5.75
N GLU A 142 -13.07 -14.19 -4.66
CA GLU A 142 -12.75 -12.77 -4.58
C GLU A 142 -11.26 -12.53 -4.80
N LEU A 143 -10.96 -11.65 -5.74
CA LEU A 143 -9.60 -11.32 -6.15
C LEU A 143 -9.38 -9.82 -6.04
N LEU A 144 -8.28 -9.40 -5.42
CA LEU A 144 -7.77 -8.04 -5.53
C LEU A 144 -7.08 -7.87 -6.88
N VAL A 145 -7.50 -6.87 -7.65
CA VAL A 145 -6.83 -6.47 -8.89
C VAL A 145 -5.61 -5.62 -8.57
N LEU A 146 -4.45 -6.00 -9.10
CA LEU A 146 -3.18 -5.30 -8.92
C LEU A 146 -2.75 -4.58 -10.19
N SER A 147 -2.95 -5.20 -11.35
CA SER A 147 -2.74 -4.58 -12.66
C SER A 147 -3.65 -5.16 -13.71
N VAL A 148 -3.96 -4.39 -14.75
CA VAL A 148 -4.83 -4.77 -15.86
C VAL A 148 -4.08 -4.64 -17.17
N LYS A 149 -4.10 -5.72 -17.96
CA LYS A 149 -3.56 -5.80 -19.33
C LYS A 149 -4.71 -6.11 -20.28
N ASP A 150 -4.46 -6.04 -21.58
CA ASP A 150 -5.48 -6.16 -22.64
C ASP A 150 -6.47 -7.33 -22.46
N VAL A 151 -5.96 -8.52 -22.09
CA VAL A 151 -6.76 -9.75 -21.99
C VAL A 151 -6.61 -10.47 -20.64
N ALA A 152 -5.93 -9.85 -19.69
CA ALA A 152 -5.63 -10.46 -18.41
C ALA A 152 -5.38 -9.42 -17.32
N ALA A 153 -5.81 -9.71 -16.09
CA ALA A 153 -5.42 -8.95 -14.92
C ALA A 153 -4.49 -9.77 -14.04
N ARG A 154 -3.52 -9.10 -13.42
CA ARG A 154 -2.75 -9.65 -12.32
C ARG A 154 -3.50 -9.38 -11.04
N CYS A 155 -3.70 -10.44 -10.27
CA CYS A 155 -4.52 -10.40 -9.10
C CYS A 155 -3.86 -11.15 -7.95
N ARG A 156 -4.43 -10.93 -6.78
CA ARG A 156 -4.10 -11.64 -5.55
C ARG A 156 -5.38 -12.19 -4.92
N LEU A 157 -5.33 -13.39 -4.34
CA LEU A 157 -6.47 -13.90 -3.59
C LEU A 157 -6.78 -12.96 -2.42
N LEU A 158 -8.06 -12.58 -2.25
CA LEU A 158 -8.43 -11.73 -1.12
C LEU A 158 -8.11 -12.44 0.20
N GLY A 159 -7.39 -11.76 1.10
CA GLY A 159 -6.94 -12.32 2.38
C GLY A 159 -5.66 -13.16 2.35
N SER A 160 -5.00 -13.29 1.20
CA SER A 160 -3.73 -14.04 1.03
C SER A 160 -2.75 -13.25 0.17
N ASP A 161 -1.44 -13.45 0.31
CA ASP A 161 -0.45 -12.83 -0.58
C ASP A 161 -0.18 -13.59 -1.89
N ARG A 162 -1.04 -14.58 -2.21
CA ARG A 162 -0.88 -15.46 -3.37
C ARG A 162 -1.34 -14.83 -4.68
N ALA A 163 -0.41 -14.75 -5.62
CA ALA A 163 -0.61 -14.19 -6.96
C ALA A 163 -1.27 -15.16 -7.92
N ILE A 164 -2.17 -14.62 -8.76
CA ILE A 164 -2.86 -15.32 -9.83
C ILE A 164 -3.16 -14.40 -11.01
N THR A 165 -3.22 -14.97 -12.22
CA THR A 165 -3.65 -14.23 -13.40
C THR A 165 -5.11 -14.52 -13.71
N LEU A 166 -5.96 -13.49 -13.74
CA LEU A 166 -7.35 -13.60 -14.16
C LEU A 166 -7.49 -13.33 -15.65
N ARG A 167 -8.19 -14.19 -16.38
CA ARG A 167 -8.71 -13.93 -17.73
C ARG A 167 -10.23 -13.90 -17.68
N ALA A 168 -10.80 -12.73 -17.90
CA ALA A 168 -12.24 -12.53 -17.92
C ALA A 168 -12.64 -11.59 -19.05
N THR A 169 -13.91 -11.64 -19.43
CA THR A 169 -14.52 -10.57 -20.23
C THR A 169 -14.65 -9.31 -19.35
N ARG A 170 -14.59 -8.12 -19.96
CA ARG A 170 -14.78 -6.83 -19.27
C ARG A 170 -13.69 -6.49 -18.25
N LEU A 171 -12.45 -6.95 -18.48
CA LEU A 171 -11.32 -6.56 -17.64
C LEU A 171 -10.95 -5.08 -17.79
N TRP A 172 -11.27 -4.44 -18.91
CA TRP A 172 -11.11 -2.99 -19.06
C TRP A 172 -12.04 -2.19 -18.15
N ASP A 173 -13.10 -2.81 -17.60
CA ASP A 173 -14.00 -2.19 -16.63
C ASP A 173 -13.50 -2.39 -15.18
N VAL A 174 -12.24 -2.75 -14.93
CA VAL A 174 -11.70 -2.87 -13.56
C VAL A 174 -10.40 -2.09 -13.42
N VAL A 175 -10.14 -1.59 -12.21
CA VAL A 175 -8.94 -0.81 -11.92
C VAL A 175 -8.14 -1.46 -10.78
N PRO A 176 -6.81 -1.21 -10.70
CA PRO A 176 -6.03 -1.62 -9.54
C PRO A 176 -6.64 -1.13 -8.23
N GLY A 177 -6.64 -1.97 -7.20
CA GLY A 177 -7.19 -1.67 -5.88
C GLY A 177 -8.62 -2.16 -5.67
N GLU A 178 -9.35 -2.46 -6.74
CA GLU A 178 -10.68 -3.06 -6.63
C GLU A 178 -10.64 -4.57 -6.36
N ILE A 179 -11.68 -5.03 -5.67
CA ILE A 179 -12.00 -6.43 -5.47
C ILE A 179 -13.02 -6.86 -6.51
N VAL A 180 -12.67 -7.89 -7.27
CA VAL A 180 -13.55 -8.53 -8.24
C VAL A 180 -14.04 -9.86 -7.68
N ARG A 181 -15.36 -10.07 -7.72
CA ARG A 181 -15.98 -11.36 -7.44
C ARG A 181 -16.17 -12.11 -8.75
N VAL A 182 -15.48 -13.25 -8.87
CA VAL A 182 -15.39 -14.02 -10.11
C VAL A 182 -16.08 -15.36 -9.93
N ARG A 183 -17.00 -15.70 -10.83
CA ARG A 183 -17.49 -17.07 -11.00
C ARG A 183 -16.47 -17.86 -11.81
N PRO A 184 -15.69 -18.77 -11.19
CA PRO A 184 -14.63 -19.45 -11.89
C PRO A 184 -15.21 -20.44 -12.92
N ARG A 185 -14.54 -20.55 -14.08
CA ARG A 185 -14.88 -21.53 -15.14
C ARG A 185 -13.80 -22.58 -15.28
N LYS A 186 -12.54 -22.14 -15.40
CA LYS A 186 -11.40 -23.03 -15.58
C LYS A 186 -10.16 -22.42 -14.93
N ARG A 187 -9.36 -23.26 -14.29
CA ARG A 187 -8.00 -22.94 -13.83
C ARG A 187 -6.97 -23.74 -14.60
N TRP A 188 -5.77 -23.20 -14.77
CA TRP A 188 -4.62 -23.91 -15.33
C TRP A 188 -3.32 -23.26 -14.88
N CYS A 189 -2.20 -23.94 -15.08
CA CYS A 189 -0.87 -23.37 -14.90
C CYS A 189 -0.17 -23.26 -16.25
N TYR A 190 0.46 -22.13 -16.53
CA TYR A 190 1.29 -21.92 -17.73
C TYR A 190 2.62 -21.32 -17.33
N ALA A 191 3.73 -21.94 -17.74
CA ALA A 191 5.09 -21.57 -17.33
C ALA A 191 5.24 -21.41 -15.80
N GLY A 192 4.56 -22.26 -15.03
CA GLY A 192 4.56 -22.20 -13.57
C GLY A 192 3.77 -21.01 -12.97
N HIS A 193 2.97 -20.28 -13.74
CA HIS A 193 2.06 -19.25 -13.24
C HIS A 193 0.62 -19.76 -13.23
N PRO A 194 -0.12 -19.60 -12.12
CA PRO A 194 -1.53 -19.97 -12.06
C PRO A 194 -2.37 -18.95 -12.82
N TYR A 195 -3.34 -19.47 -13.56
CA TYR A 195 -4.35 -18.73 -14.28
C TYR A 195 -5.73 -19.19 -13.86
N LEU A 196 -6.64 -18.23 -13.77
CA LEU A 196 -8.07 -18.44 -13.61
C LEU A 196 -8.78 -17.79 -14.79
N SER A 197 -9.75 -18.48 -15.34
CA SER A 197 -10.74 -17.88 -16.22
C SER A 197 -12.11 -17.94 -15.56
N GLY A 198 -12.91 -16.91 -15.80
CA GLY A 198 -14.22 -16.79 -15.18
C GLY A 198 -14.97 -15.58 -15.69
N GLU A 199 -16.12 -15.34 -15.07
CA GLU A 199 -16.97 -14.19 -15.31
C GLU A 199 -16.98 -13.31 -14.07
N ILE A 200 -16.77 -12.00 -14.25
CA ILE A 200 -16.84 -11.02 -13.16
C ILE A 200 -18.32 -10.78 -12.87
N GLU A 201 -18.77 -11.20 -11.69
CA GLU A 201 -20.15 -11.01 -11.22
C GLU A 201 -20.37 -9.60 -10.68
N SER A 202 -19.37 -9.06 -9.98
CA SER A 202 -19.42 -7.73 -9.36
C SER A 202 -18.01 -7.20 -9.08
N THR A 203 -17.90 -5.89 -9.01
CA THR A 203 -16.70 -5.14 -8.63
C THR A 203 -17.01 -4.26 -7.44
N ARG A 204 -16.04 -4.06 -6.54
CA ARG A 204 -16.17 -3.08 -5.44
C ARG A 204 -14.79 -2.62 -4.99
N LEU A 205 -14.74 -1.43 -4.39
CA LEU A 205 -13.61 -0.97 -3.60
C LEU A 205 -13.91 -1.19 -2.11
N ASP A 206 -13.07 -1.94 -1.42
CA ASP A 206 -13.18 -2.18 0.04
C ASP A 206 -11.76 -2.23 0.62
N VAL A 207 -11.24 -1.06 0.96
CA VAL A 207 -9.85 -0.88 1.43
C VAL A 207 -9.56 -1.58 2.76
N LEU A 208 -10.57 -1.78 3.60
CA LEU A 208 -10.42 -2.52 4.85
C LEU A 208 -10.23 -4.02 4.59
N ALA A 209 -10.99 -4.58 3.65
CA ALA A 209 -10.80 -5.97 3.21
C ALA A 209 -9.43 -6.21 2.57
N LEU A 210 -8.80 -5.17 2.01
CA LEU A 210 -7.45 -5.27 1.44
C LEU A 210 -6.39 -5.52 2.50
N ARG A 211 -6.63 -5.23 3.80
CA ARG A 211 -5.69 -5.39 4.94
C ARG A 211 -4.31 -4.74 4.72
N LEU A 212 -4.27 -3.62 4.01
CA LEU A 212 -3.04 -2.89 3.72
C LEU A 212 -2.42 -2.33 5.00
N VAL A 213 -1.08 -2.32 5.07
CA VAL A 213 -0.36 -1.54 6.08
C VAL A 213 -0.50 -0.08 5.67
N PRO A 214 -1.11 0.78 6.49
CA PRO A 214 -1.21 2.21 6.19
C PRO A 214 0.16 2.84 5.96
N LEU A 215 0.23 3.85 5.10
CA LEU A 215 1.44 4.65 4.91
C LEU A 215 1.80 5.34 6.21
N LYS A 216 3.08 5.35 6.56
CA LYS A 216 3.54 6.08 7.76
C LYS A 216 3.34 7.58 7.57
N LEU A 217 3.19 8.29 8.69
CA LEU A 217 3.16 9.74 8.75
C LEU A 217 4.37 10.21 9.56
N GLU A 218 5.30 10.90 8.91
CA GLU A 218 6.43 11.55 9.55
C GLU A 218 5.99 12.91 10.10
N ASP A 219 6.22 13.16 11.39
CA ASP A 219 5.95 14.45 12.02
C ASP A 219 6.96 15.50 11.52
N ARG A 220 6.45 16.60 10.94
CA ARG A 220 7.26 17.71 10.40
C ARG A 220 7.18 18.97 11.28
N GLY A 221 6.60 18.85 12.46
CA GLY A 221 6.46 19.92 13.44
C GLY A 221 5.08 20.56 13.41
N ILE A 222 5.01 21.79 13.90
CA ILE A 222 3.76 22.54 14.06
C ILE A 222 3.67 23.61 12.98
N TRP A 223 2.62 23.52 12.19
CA TRP A 223 2.18 24.57 11.29
C TRP A 223 1.40 25.63 12.08
N ASP A 224 1.76 26.91 11.93
CA ASP A 224 1.06 28.04 12.54
C ASP A 224 0.38 28.90 11.47
N PRO A 225 -0.96 29.05 11.48
CA PRO A 225 -1.65 29.90 10.51
C PRO A 225 -1.19 31.35 10.54
N ARG A 226 -0.58 31.84 11.61
CA ARG A 226 -0.12 33.24 11.71
C ARG A 226 1.15 33.52 10.89
N GLU A 227 1.88 32.47 10.53
CA GLU A 227 3.12 32.57 9.74
C GLU A 227 2.86 32.48 8.23
N GLU A 228 1.62 32.14 7.85
CA GLU A 228 1.19 31.98 6.47
C GLU A 228 0.74 33.30 5.83
N TYR A 229 0.85 33.35 4.51
CA TYR A 229 0.36 34.48 3.72
C TYR A 229 -1.13 34.30 3.41
N TRP A 230 -1.96 35.24 3.90
CA TRP A 230 -3.43 35.26 3.70
C TRP A 230 -3.94 36.43 2.87
N GLY A 231 -3.04 37.10 2.13
CA GLY A 231 -3.32 38.35 1.43
C GLY A 231 -2.50 39.52 1.97
N GLU A 232 -2.65 40.69 1.36
CA GLU A 232 -1.89 41.88 1.72
C GLU A 232 -2.37 42.48 3.07
N PRO A 233 -1.48 43.16 3.82
CA PRO A 233 -1.86 43.83 5.05
C PRO A 233 -3.01 44.83 4.83
N GLY A 234 -4.15 44.60 5.49
CA GLY A 234 -5.36 45.44 5.39
C GLY A 234 -6.44 44.86 4.49
N GLU A 235 -6.17 43.79 3.75
CA GLU A 235 -7.20 43.03 3.03
C GLU A 235 -8.02 42.16 3.99
N THR A 236 -9.29 41.96 3.65
CA THR A 236 -10.18 41.10 4.42
C THR A 236 -9.88 39.64 4.09
N VAL A 237 -9.55 38.85 5.12
CA VAL A 237 -9.41 37.41 4.98
C VAL A 237 -10.70 36.79 4.47
N ASP A 238 -10.58 35.98 3.42
CA ASP A 238 -11.67 35.24 2.79
C ASP A 238 -12.41 34.34 3.80
N ASP A 239 -13.72 34.17 3.60
CA ASP A 239 -14.58 33.41 4.51
C ASP A 239 -14.13 31.94 4.68
N TRP A 240 -13.54 31.33 3.65
CA TRP A 240 -13.04 29.95 3.69
C TRP A 240 -11.82 29.79 4.62
N ALA A 241 -10.97 30.81 4.72
CA ALA A 241 -9.72 30.76 5.49
C ALA A 241 -9.95 31.03 6.97
N ARG A 242 -10.95 31.84 7.34
CA ARG A 242 -11.28 32.18 8.73
C ARG A 242 -11.41 30.98 9.67
N PRO A 243 -12.16 29.90 9.35
CA PRO A 243 -12.25 28.74 10.24
C PRO A 243 -10.92 27.99 10.38
N ILE A 244 -10.09 27.96 9.33
CA ILE A 244 -8.76 27.33 9.35
C ILE A 244 -7.82 28.12 10.26
N ILE A 245 -7.80 29.45 10.14
CA ILE A 245 -7.01 30.32 11.01
C ILE A 245 -7.48 30.23 12.47
N ALA A 246 -8.80 30.24 12.69
CA ALA A 246 -9.39 30.13 14.02
C ALA A 246 -9.08 28.79 14.71
N ARG A 247 -8.84 27.71 13.95
CA ARG A 247 -8.40 26.42 14.49
C ARG A 247 -7.04 26.50 15.18
N GLY A 248 -6.19 27.45 14.76
CA GLY A 248 -4.87 27.70 15.33
C GLY A 248 -3.80 26.71 14.87
N PRO A 249 -2.66 26.68 15.57
CA PRO A 249 -1.53 25.81 15.24
C PRO A 249 -1.88 24.34 15.30
N ARG A 250 -1.32 23.56 14.38
CA ARG A 250 -1.62 22.12 14.20
C ARG A 250 -0.37 21.37 13.72
N PRO A 251 -0.23 20.09 14.05
CA PRO A 251 0.86 19.29 13.52
C PRO A 251 0.72 19.11 12.00
N GLU A 252 1.83 19.20 11.29
CA GLU A 252 1.94 18.85 9.89
C GLU A 252 2.75 17.57 9.70
N PHE A 253 2.37 16.79 8.70
CA PHE A 253 2.97 15.49 8.45
C PHE A 253 3.40 15.36 6.98
N GLU A 254 4.39 14.52 6.76
CA GLU A 254 4.74 13.99 5.44
C GLU A 254 4.40 12.50 5.38
N MET A 255 3.69 12.07 4.34
CA MET A 255 3.38 10.66 4.13
C MET A 255 4.61 9.88 3.68
N GLU A 256 4.69 8.60 4.03
CA GLU A 256 5.69 7.67 3.50
C GLU A 256 5.65 7.63 1.97
N GLN A 257 6.82 7.81 1.35
CA GLN A 257 6.97 7.59 -0.09
C GLN A 257 6.87 6.09 -0.43
N VAL A 258 5.87 5.73 -1.23
CA VAL A 258 5.75 4.40 -1.84
C VAL A 258 5.91 4.52 -3.35
N LEU A 259 7.13 4.24 -3.81
CA LEU A 259 7.51 4.29 -5.22
C LEU A 259 8.34 3.05 -5.58
N PRO A 260 7.68 1.92 -5.90
CA PRO A 260 8.39 0.70 -6.26
C PRO A 260 9.25 0.89 -7.51
N GLY A 261 10.43 0.29 -7.54
CA GLY A 261 11.31 0.32 -8.72
C GLY A 261 12.28 1.49 -8.78
N MET A 262 12.12 2.51 -7.92
CA MET A 262 13.09 3.59 -7.77
C MET A 262 14.44 3.04 -7.28
N ASP A 263 15.53 3.43 -7.95
CA ASP A 263 16.88 3.09 -7.54
C ASP A 263 17.42 4.16 -6.59
N SER A 264 17.72 3.77 -5.35
CA SER A 264 18.25 4.71 -4.35
C SER A 264 19.60 5.32 -4.75
N ASP A 265 20.33 4.68 -5.68
CA ASP A 265 21.63 5.14 -6.16
C ASP A 265 21.52 5.99 -7.45
N ASP A 266 20.33 6.13 -8.03
CA ASP A 266 20.06 6.91 -9.24
C ASP A 266 18.80 7.76 -9.07
N LEU A 267 19.01 9.04 -8.71
CA LEU A 267 17.94 10.00 -8.45
C LEU A 267 17.06 10.29 -9.68
N ASP A 268 17.54 9.97 -10.88
CA ASP A 268 16.79 10.18 -12.14
C ASP A 268 15.95 8.95 -12.52
N SER A 269 15.99 7.87 -11.73
CA SER A 269 15.28 6.61 -12.00
C SER A 269 13.80 6.60 -11.55
N ASP A 270 13.18 7.77 -11.38
CA ASP A 270 11.79 7.89 -10.96
C ASP A 270 10.83 7.35 -12.04
N PRO A 271 10.14 6.22 -11.79
CA PRO A 271 9.26 5.61 -12.79
C PRO A 271 8.01 6.45 -13.07
N ILE A 272 7.58 7.35 -12.18
CA ILE A 272 6.49 8.29 -12.47
C ILE A 272 6.95 9.34 -13.47
N THR A 273 8.17 9.87 -13.29
CA THR A 273 8.78 10.80 -14.25
C THR A 273 8.98 10.12 -15.60
N GLU A 274 9.53 8.91 -15.64
CA GLU A 274 9.66 8.10 -16.87
C GLU A 274 8.30 7.89 -17.57
N SER A 275 7.25 7.58 -16.80
CA SER A 275 5.90 7.44 -17.36
C SER A 275 5.39 8.74 -17.96
N ASN A 276 5.66 9.90 -17.36
CA ASN A 276 5.22 11.19 -17.91
C ASN A 276 6.00 11.53 -19.18
N ASP A 277 7.32 11.32 -19.18
CA ASP A 277 8.18 11.57 -20.34
C ASP A 277 7.78 10.71 -21.55
N LEU A 278 7.47 9.42 -21.33
CA LEU A 278 6.98 8.54 -22.39
C LEU A 278 5.64 9.01 -22.96
N ARG A 279 4.72 9.44 -22.11
CA ARG A 279 3.42 9.98 -22.55
C ARG A 279 3.63 11.24 -23.39
N ASP A 280 4.47 12.16 -22.92
CA ASP A 280 4.74 13.43 -23.57
C ASP A 280 5.53 13.23 -24.89
N ALA A 281 6.33 12.16 -24.98
CA ALA A 281 6.98 11.70 -26.21
C ALA A 281 6.04 10.96 -27.18
N GLY A 282 4.77 10.74 -26.83
CA GLY A 282 3.76 10.13 -27.69
C GLY A 282 3.66 8.60 -27.59
N ASP A 283 4.18 7.99 -26.52
CA ASP A 283 4.03 6.55 -26.20
C ASP A 283 3.16 6.35 -24.94
N PRO A 284 1.85 6.61 -25.01
CA PRO A 284 0.94 6.46 -23.88
C PRO A 284 0.80 4.99 -23.44
N GLN A 285 1.05 4.02 -24.32
CA GLN A 285 0.97 2.59 -23.98
C GLN A 285 2.12 2.18 -23.05
N ALA A 286 3.35 2.60 -23.35
CA ALA A 286 4.50 2.33 -22.48
C ALA A 286 4.36 3.03 -21.13
N ALA A 287 3.92 4.30 -21.13
CA ALA A 287 3.63 5.05 -19.92
C ALA A 287 2.57 4.35 -19.03
N TYR A 288 1.42 3.99 -19.61
CA TYR A 288 0.35 3.28 -18.89
C TYR A 288 0.83 1.94 -18.29
N LYS A 289 1.69 1.23 -19.02
CA LYS A 289 2.28 -0.03 -18.56
C LYS A 289 3.14 0.17 -17.30
N ILE A 290 3.95 1.23 -17.23
CA ILE A 290 4.76 1.53 -16.03
C ILE A 290 3.85 1.72 -14.81
N LEU A 291 2.80 2.54 -14.93
CA LEU A 291 1.87 2.79 -13.82
C LEU A 291 1.17 1.51 -13.35
N MET A 292 0.79 0.63 -14.28
CA MET A 292 0.25 -0.69 -13.96
C MET A 292 1.25 -1.59 -13.24
N GLU A 293 2.53 -1.54 -13.60
CA GLU A 293 3.60 -2.30 -12.95
C GLU A 293 3.89 -1.75 -11.53
N LEU A 294 3.77 -0.44 -11.32
CA LEU A 294 3.86 0.18 -9.99
C LEU A 294 2.74 -0.32 -9.07
N CYS A 295 1.49 -0.32 -9.55
CA CYS A 295 0.35 -0.89 -8.80
C CYS A 295 0.49 -2.40 -8.56
N GLU A 296 1.09 -3.15 -9.52
CA GLU A 296 1.38 -4.57 -9.37
C GLU A 296 2.39 -4.85 -8.25
N ALA A 297 3.37 -3.97 -8.11
CA ALA A 297 4.44 -4.08 -7.12
C ALA A 297 3.97 -3.65 -5.72
N ASP A 298 3.35 -2.48 -5.59
CA ASP A 298 2.69 -2.05 -4.35
C ASP A 298 1.47 -1.17 -4.68
N ILE A 299 0.28 -1.68 -4.36
CA ILE A 299 -0.97 -0.97 -4.58
C ILE A 299 -1.11 0.32 -3.76
N ARG A 300 -0.24 0.51 -2.75
CA ARG A 300 -0.13 1.73 -1.96
C ARG A 300 0.63 2.86 -2.67
N CYS A 301 1.16 2.62 -3.88
CA CYS A 301 1.70 3.68 -4.73
C CYS A 301 0.55 4.60 -5.20
N LEU A 302 0.23 5.60 -4.40
CA LEU A 302 -0.89 6.52 -4.66
C LEU A 302 -0.68 7.33 -5.94
N ASP A 303 0.58 7.62 -6.29
CA ASP A 303 0.88 8.44 -7.46
C ASP A 303 0.55 7.69 -8.75
N ALA A 304 0.78 6.37 -8.78
CA ALA A 304 0.34 5.53 -9.90
C ALA A 304 -1.19 5.61 -10.10
N HIS A 305 -1.98 5.58 -9.02
CA HIS A 305 -3.44 5.75 -9.09
C HIS A 305 -3.84 7.13 -9.61
N ALA A 306 -3.20 8.20 -9.12
CA ALA A 306 -3.45 9.56 -9.60
C ALA A 306 -3.15 9.69 -11.10
N HIS A 307 -2.01 9.19 -11.56
CA HIS A 307 -1.60 9.26 -12.96
C HIS A 307 -2.48 8.37 -13.86
N LEU A 308 -2.90 7.18 -13.40
CA LEU A 308 -3.87 6.34 -14.12
C LEU A 308 -5.23 7.05 -14.27
N GLY A 309 -5.69 7.77 -13.24
CA GLY A 309 -6.88 8.62 -13.32
C GLY A 309 -6.72 9.73 -14.37
N ASN A 310 -5.55 10.39 -14.41
CA ASN A 310 -5.25 11.42 -15.41
C ASN A 310 -5.30 10.86 -16.84
N PHE A 311 -4.82 9.64 -17.06
CA PHE A 311 -4.82 8.97 -18.36
C PHE A 311 -6.22 8.83 -18.98
N VAL A 312 -7.24 8.71 -18.14
CA VAL A 312 -8.62 8.47 -18.57
C VAL A 312 -9.54 9.60 -18.15
N PHE A 313 -8.98 10.76 -17.79
CA PHE A 313 -9.71 11.87 -17.17
C PHE A 313 -10.90 12.32 -18.00
N ASP A 314 -10.79 12.34 -19.34
CA ASP A 314 -11.90 12.69 -20.25
C ASP A 314 -13.16 11.85 -20.06
N ARG A 315 -13.03 10.66 -19.47
CA ARG A 315 -14.13 9.74 -19.12
C ARG A 315 -14.28 9.71 -17.59
N PRO A 316 -15.01 10.68 -17.00
CA PRO A 316 -15.02 10.86 -15.54
C PRO A 316 -15.57 9.65 -14.77
N ALA A 317 -16.46 8.86 -15.37
CA ALA A 317 -16.98 7.62 -14.79
C ALA A 317 -15.90 6.52 -14.63
N GLU A 318 -14.84 6.56 -15.44
CA GLU A 318 -13.70 5.65 -15.35
C GLU A 318 -12.59 6.23 -14.49
N ALA A 319 -12.24 7.51 -14.72
CA ALA A 319 -11.19 8.20 -13.97
C ALA A 319 -11.45 8.23 -12.47
N ILE A 320 -12.70 8.44 -12.06
CA ILE A 320 -13.07 8.48 -10.64
C ILE A 320 -12.67 7.21 -9.89
N ARG A 321 -12.65 6.04 -10.55
CA ARG A 321 -12.34 4.76 -9.91
C ARG A 321 -10.87 4.67 -9.52
N HIS A 322 -9.98 5.17 -10.37
CA HIS A 322 -8.54 5.25 -10.07
C HIS A 322 -8.29 6.23 -8.91
N TYR A 323 -8.87 7.43 -8.98
CA TYR A 323 -8.71 8.40 -7.90
C TYR A 323 -9.33 7.94 -6.58
N ASP A 324 -10.51 7.30 -6.61
CA ASP A 324 -11.15 6.76 -5.40
C ASP A 324 -10.29 5.64 -4.79
N ALA A 325 -9.72 4.74 -5.61
CA ALA A 325 -8.80 3.72 -5.12
C ALA A 325 -7.59 4.33 -4.40
N GLY A 326 -6.88 5.27 -5.02
CA GLY A 326 -5.75 5.97 -4.41
C GLY A 326 -6.15 6.75 -3.16
N LEU A 327 -7.26 7.49 -3.21
CA LEU A 327 -7.80 8.25 -2.09
C LEU A 327 -8.10 7.34 -0.89
N ARG A 328 -8.89 6.28 -1.08
CA ARG A 328 -9.29 5.39 0.02
C ARG A 328 -8.10 4.62 0.60
N ILE A 329 -7.11 4.26 -0.22
CA ILE A 329 -5.89 3.62 0.28
C ILE A 329 -5.08 4.60 1.13
N GLY A 330 -4.91 5.85 0.69
CA GLY A 330 -4.21 6.87 1.47
C GLY A 330 -4.94 7.28 2.75
N GLU A 331 -6.28 7.30 2.75
CA GLU A 331 -7.10 7.60 3.93
C GLU A 331 -6.92 6.57 5.06
N LEU A 332 -6.45 5.35 4.76
CA LEU A 332 -6.10 4.36 5.79
C LEU A 332 -5.06 4.92 6.79
N SER A 333 -4.18 5.81 6.34
CA SER A 333 -3.16 6.47 7.17
C SER A 333 -3.72 7.58 8.03
N LEU A 334 -4.82 8.20 7.62
CA LEU A 334 -5.33 9.40 8.28
C LEU A 334 -6.23 9.06 9.48
N GLY A 335 -6.92 7.92 9.47
CA GLY A 335 -7.87 7.60 10.55
C GLY A 335 -9.06 8.59 10.60
N GLN A 336 -10.09 8.24 11.36
CA GLN A 336 -11.39 8.92 11.27
C GLN A 336 -11.40 10.37 11.80
N SER A 337 -10.37 10.79 12.53
CA SER A 337 -10.32 12.08 13.21
C SER A 337 -9.02 12.83 12.97
N PHE A 338 -8.36 12.59 11.83
CA PHE A 338 -7.14 13.32 11.46
C PHE A 338 -7.37 14.83 11.49
N GLY A 339 -6.70 15.48 12.43
CA GLY A 339 -6.74 16.93 12.64
C GLY A 339 -5.44 17.65 12.28
N GLY A 340 -4.46 16.93 11.71
CA GLY A 340 -3.21 17.48 11.21
C GLY A 340 -3.31 18.01 9.78
N LEU A 341 -2.18 18.48 9.26
CA LEU A 341 -2.02 18.94 7.89
C LEU A 341 -1.20 17.94 7.07
N LEU A 342 -1.42 17.98 5.75
CA LEU A 342 -0.57 17.41 4.72
C LEU A 342 -0.22 18.50 3.72
N PRO A 343 0.70 19.43 4.06
CA PRO A 343 1.11 20.50 3.16
C PRO A 343 1.67 19.97 1.84
N TRP A 344 1.38 20.67 0.74
CA TRP A 344 1.91 20.35 -0.59
C TRP A 344 3.44 20.48 -0.71
N GLY A 345 4.05 21.29 0.17
CA GLY A 345 5.50 21.50 0.24
C GLY A 345 6.27 20.21 0.50
N HIS A 346 5.68 19.32 1.31
CA HIS A 346 6.16 17.96 1.53
C HIS A 346 5.78 17.10 0.33
N VAL A 347 6.77 16.70 -0.46
CA VAL A 347 6.56 16.15 -1.81
C VAL A 347 5.76 14.86 -1.75
N ASP A 348 5.94 14.06 -0.71
CA ASP A 348 5.31 12.76 -0.58
C ASP A 348 3.82 12.84 -0.18
N ASN A 349 3.31 14.03 0.14
CA ASN A 349 1.88 14.28 0.31
C ASN A 349 1.14 14.47 -1.02
N ARG A 350 1.84 14.88 -2.07
CA ARG A 350 1.24 15.25 -3.37
C ARG A 350 0.45 14.11 -4.01
N PRO A 351 0.87 12.84 -3.97
CA PRO A 351 0.08 11.74 -4.52
C PRO A 351 -1.34 11.63 -3.96
N LEU A 352 -1.51 11.76 -2.63
CA LEU A 352 -2.83 11.75 -2.01
C LEU A 352 -3.64 12.98 -2.42
N LEU A 353 -3.03 14.17 -2.37
CA LEU A 353 -3.69 15.42 -2.74
C LEU A 353 -4.11 15.44 -4.22
N ARG A 354 -3.32 14.84 -5.12
CA ARG A 354 -3.70 14.62 -6.53
C ARG A 354 -4.88 13.67 -6.66
N CYS A 355 -4.91 12.57 -5.91
CA CYS A 355 -6.07 11.66 -5.87
C CYS A 355 -7.34 12.38 -5.39
N MET A 356 -7.24 13.16 -4.30
CA MET A 356 -8.36 13.95 -3.78
C MET A 356 -8.88 14.96 -4.82
N HIS A 357 -7.97 15.67 -5.47
CA HIS A 357 -8.31 16.64 -6.50
C HIS A 357 -9.03 15.99 -7.67
N GLY A 358 -8.43 14.96 -8.28
CA GLY A 358 -9.01 14.25 -9.41
C GLY A 358 -10.35 13.61 -9.07
N TYR A 359 -10.50 13.06 -7.87
CA TYR A 359 -11.78 12.56 -7.37
C TYR A 359 -12.85 13.65 -7.30
N GLY A 360 -12.51 14.82 -6.74
CA GLY A 360 -13.42 15.96 -6.64
C GLY A 360 -13.86 16.50 -8.00
N LEU A 361 -12.91 16.64 -8.94
CA LEU A 361 -13.22 17.05 -10.31
C LEU A 361 -14.14 16.04 -11.02
N CYS A 362 -13.87 14.75 -10.87
CA CYS A 362 -14.74 13.72 -11.44
C CYS A 362 -16.13 13.72 -10.78
N CYS A 363 -16.21 13.92 -9.46
CA CYS A 363 -17.49 14.06 -8.77
C CYS A 363 -18.28 15.23 -9.33
N TRP A 364 -17.64 16.39 -9.51
CA TRP A 364 -18.30 17.57 -10.09
C TRP A 364 -18.78 17.30 -11.52
N ARG A 365 -17.94 16.73 -12.39
CA ARG A 365 -18.31 16.37 -13.77
C ARG A 365 -19.43 15.32 -13.86
N LEU A 366 -19.60 14.49 -12.84
CA LEU A 366 -20.68 13.51 -12.73
C LEU A 366 -21.92 14.05 -11.99
N GLY A 367 -21.95 15.33 -11.61
CA GLY A 367 -23.06 15.96 -10.88
C GLY A 367 -23.17 15.53 -9.41
N ARG A 368 -22.12 14.91 -8.84
CA ARG A 368 -22.02 14.53 -7.42
C ARG A 368 -21.50 15.72 -6.60
N PHE A 369 -22.27 16.81 -6.58
CA PHE A 369 -21.86 18.09 -6.01
C PHE A 369 -21.49 18.01 -4.53
N GLU A 370 -22.25 17.26 -3.72
CA GLU A 370 -21.98 17.11 -2.29
C GLU A 370 -20.66 16.37 -2.02
N ASP A 371 -20.32 15.39 -2.86
CA ASP A 371 -19.07 14.64 -2.74
C ASP A 371 -17.87 15.50 -3.18
N ALA A 372 -18.03 16.29 -4.24
CA ALA A 372 -17.04 17.24 -4.73
C ALA A 372 -16.74 18.33 -3.69
N GLU A 373 -17.78 18.96 -3.14
CA GLU A 373 -17.62 19.97 -2.09
C GLU A 373 -16.88 19.40 -0.88
N ARG A 374 -17.32 18.23 -0.39
CA ARG A 374 -16.72 17.61 0.79
C ARG A 374 -15.23 17.32 0.62
N VAL A 375 -14.81 16.84 -0.55
CA VAL A 375 -13.38 16.56 -0.80
C VAL A 375 -12.58 17.84 -0.98
N PHE A 376 -13.10 18.86 -1.66
CA PHE A 376 -12.41 20.14 -1.83
C PHE A 376 -12.28 20.90 -0.51
N ASP A 377 -13.34 20.95 0.31
CA ASP A 377 -13.25 21.49 1.67
C ASP A 377 -12.20 20.72 2.47
N ARG A 378 -12.21 19.38 2.42
CA ARG A 378 -11.21 18.56 3.13
C ARG A 378 -9.79 18.86 2.66
N MET A 379 -9.56 19.09 1.37
CA MET A 379 -8.26 19.47 0.83
C MET A 379 -7.77 20.80 1.40
N LEU A 380 -8.63 21.82 1.53
CA LEU A 380 -8.25 23.09 2.17
C LEU A 380 -7.87 22.92 3.64
N TRP A 381 -8.53 22.01 4.36
CA TRP A 381 -8.19 21.72 5.75
C TRP A 381 -6.86 20.97 5.92
N LEU A 382 -6.49 20.14 4.94
CA LEU A 382 -5.23 19.39 4.90
C LEU A 382 -4.06 20.25 4.37
N ASN A 383 -4.30 21.05 3.33
CA ASN A 383 -3.31 21.91 2.67
C ASN A 383 -3.86 23.33 2.46
N PRO A 384 -3.83 24.20 3.48
CA PRO A 384 -4.41 25.55 3.41
C PRO A 384 -3.76 26.48 2.39
N SER A 385 -2.50 26.24 2.01
CA SER A 385 -1.82 27.00 0.95
C SER A 385 -2.46 26.80 -0.43
N ASP A 386 -3.34 25.80 -0.57
CA ASP A 386 -4.20 25.55 -1.73
C ASP A 386 -3.45 25.60 -3.07
N ASN A 387 -2.33 24.88 -3.13
CA ASN A 387 -1.46 24.85 -4.31
C ASN A 387 -2.15 24.30 -5.56
N GLN A 388 -3.26 23.57 -5.40
CA GLN A 388 -4.06 23.01 -6.48
C GLN A 388 -5.27 23.89 -6.85
N GLY A 389 -5.48 25.01 -6.14
CA GLY A 389 -6.50 26.00 -6.47
C GLY A 389 -7.94 25.57 -6.24
N VAL A 390 -8.19 24.64 -5.32
CA VAL A 390 -9.54 24.10 -5.09
C VAL A 390 -10.50 25.13 -4.51
N ARG A 391 -10.02 26.21 -3.89
CA ARG A 391 -10.88 27.30 -3.40
C ARG A 391 -11.75 27.92 -4.49
N GLY A 392 -11.21 28.01 -5.71
CA GLY A 392 -11.95 28.53 -6.87
C GLY A 392 -13.07 27.61 -7.35
N LEU A 393 -12.97 26.31 -7.05
CA LEU A 393 -13.92 25.29 -7.51
C LEU A 393 -15.12 25.14 -6.57
N ILE A 394 -14.93 25.40 -5.26
CA ILE A 394 -15.96 25.20 -4.23
C ILE A 394 -17.19 26.08 -4.47
N GLY A 395 -17.01 27.34 -4.88
CA GLY A 395 -18.12 28.27 -5.13
C GLY A 395 -19.08 27.77 -6.23
N PRO A 396 -18.58 27.49 -7.44
CA PRO A 396 -19.37 26.87 -8.52
C PRO A 396 -20.03 25.54 -8.12
N VAL A 397 -19.30 24.66 -7.42
CA VAL A 397 -19.83 23.37 -6.95
C VAL A 397 -20.99 23.55 -5.97
N ARG A 398 -20.87 24.45 -4.99
CA ARG A 398 -21.95 24.79 -4.04
C ARG A 398 -23.18 25.35 -4.73
N GLN A 399 -22.98 26.11 -5.80
CA GLN A 399 -24.05 26.64 -6.64
C GLN A 399 -24.62 25.61 -7.63
N ARG A 400 -24.03 24.40 -7.68
CA ARG A 400 -24.38 23.32 -8.60
C ARG A 400 -24.30 23.74 -10.07
N LEU A 401 -23.32 24.59 -10.40
CA LEU A 401 -23.02 24.93 -11.79
C LEU A 401 -22.44 23.69 -12.49
N ASN A 402 -22.81 23.50 -13.75
CA ASN A 402 -22.22 22.42 -14.54
C ASN A 402 -20.73 22.68 -14.76
N TRP A 403 -19.98 21.60 -14.95
CA TRP A 403 -18.59 21.70 -15.37
C TRP A 403 -18.51 22.26 -16.80
N GLU A 404 -17.65 23.25 -17.01
CA GLU A 404 -17.29 23.78 -18.32
C GLU A 404 -15.78 23.53 -18.52
N ASP A 405 -15.40 23.01 -19.69
CA ASP A 405 -13.99 22.88 -20.07
C ASP A 405 -13.51 24.27 -20.50
N ASP A 406 -12.67 24.92 -19.69
CA ASP A 406 -12.02 26.20 -20.03
C ASP A 406 -10.94 26.05 -21.13
#